data_AF-A0A3E0I6X0-F1
#
_entry.id   AF-A0A3E0I6X0-F1
#
_cell.length_a   1.000
_cell.length_b   1.000
_cell.length_c   1.000
_cell.angle_alpha   90.00
_cell.angle_beta   90.00
_cell.angle_gamma   90.00
#
_symmetry.space_group_name_H-M   'P 1'
#
loop_
_entity.id
_entity.type
_entity.pdbx_description
1 polymer ?
#
loop_
_entity_poly.entity_id
_entity_poly.type
_entity_poly.pdbx_seq_one_letter_code
_entity_poly.pdbx_strand_id
1 'polypeptide(L)'
;MSNNIFQLSALSQNDSGASDGSKLSCKITGICNGTLRKGSSAVNENIHLPVPPGQNGSGPTPTWFLIPDNGLQGSFSIEVFCPTNSSYPSKTITISESDVKNWASVPFESRENQIYQEGENGIFGFAQEGPNGPIYTITAGVLNPRLHGN
;
A
#
# COMPACT_ATOMS: atom_id res chain seq x y z
N MET A 1 9.51 5.03 -24.85
CA MET A 1 9.98 4.05 -23.84
C MET A 1 8.85 3.90 -22.84
N SER A 2 8.18 2.74 -22.79
CA SER A 2 7.26 2.46 -21.69
C SER A 2 8.11 2.13 -20.48
N ASN A 3 8.25 3.08 -19.57
CA ASN A 3 8.90 2.79 -18.30
C ASN A 3 7.92 1.93 -17.50
N ASN A 4 8.10 0.60 -17.52
CA ASN A 4 7.35 -0.32 -16.67
C ASN A 4 7.71 0.02 -15.22
N ILE A 5 6.89 0.81 -14.55
CA ILE A 5 7.07 1.29 -13.20
C ILE A 5 6.04 0.59 -12.33
N PHE A 6 6.51 -0.10 -11.31
CA PHE A 6 5.65 -0.62 -10.27
C PHE A 6 5.47 0.45 -9.18
N GLN A 7 4.26 0.98 -9.05
CA GLN A 7 3.91 1.98 -8.06
C GLN A 7 3.28 1.32 -6.82
N LEU A 8 3.79 1.65 -5.64
CA LEU A 8 3.19 1.32 -4.35
C LEU A 8 2.78 2.62 -3.64
N SER A 9 1.57 2.68 -3.09
CA SER A 9 1.13 3.76 -2.20
C SER A 9 0.53 3.19 -0.93
N ALA A 10 0.67 3.92 0.18
CA ALA A 10 0.07 3.54 1.46
C ALA A 10 -0.67 4.72 2.07
N LEU A 11 -1.87 4.47 2.59
CA LEU A 11 -2.72 5.47 3.25
C LEU A 11 -3.50 4.84 4.40
N SER A 12 -4.15 5.68 5.20
CA SER A 12 -5.04 5.21 6.26
C SER A 12 -6.43 5.87 6.20
N GLN A 13 -7.37 5.25 6.89
CA GLN A 13 -8.73 5.75 7.13
C GLN A 13 -8.98 5.80 8.63
N ASN A 14 -9.99 6.57 9.05
CA ASN A 14 -10.49 6.57 10.42
C ASN A 14 -11.96 6.13 10.37
N ASP A 15 -12.19 4.85 10.11
CA ASP A 15 -13.55 4.33 10.07
C ASP A 15 -14.20 4.46 11.46
N SER A 16 -15.52 4.62 11.48
CA SER A 16 -16.28 4.63 12.72
C SER A 16 -16.15 3.27 13.41
N GLY A 17 -15.37 3.21 14.51
CA GLY A 17 -15.01 1.97 15.20
C GLY A 17 -13.56 1.51 14.98
N ALA A 18 -12.80 2.18 14.09
CA ALA A 18 -11.36 2.01 13.86
C ALA A 18 -10.67 3.38 13.74
N SER A 19 -10.58 4.11 14.86
CA SER A 19 -10.18 5.54 14.88
C SER A 19 -8.67 5.80 14.98
N ASP A 20 -7.84 4.76 14.85
CA ASP A 20 -6.38 4.87 15.02
C ASP A 20 -5.62 5.16 13.73
N GLY A 21 -6.29 5.29 12.59
CA GLY A 21 -5.68 5.57 11.28
C GLY A 21 -4.75 6.77 11.27
N SER A 22 -5.12 7.85 11.96
CA SER A 22 -4.29 9.06 12.09
C SER A 22 -3.10 8.90 13.05
N LYS A 23 -2.88 7.71 13.59
CA LYS A 23 -1.71 7.34 14.39
C LYS A 23 -0.85 6.31 13.68
N LEU A 24 -1.31 5.78 12.54
CA LEU A 24 -0.58 4.74 11.81
C LEU A 24 0.59 5.33 11.05
N SER A 25 1.61 4.50 10.92
CA SER A 25 2.79 4.76 10.10
C SER A 25 3.12 3.52 9.30
N CYS A 26 3.90 3.71 8.25
CA CYS A 26 4.45 2.63 7.46
C CYS A 26 5.96 2.80 7.26
N LYS A 27 6.62 1.72 6.86
CA LYS A 27 8.05 1.70 6.55
C LYS A 27 8.31 0.64 5.48
N ILE A 28 8.98 1.02 4.40
CA ILE A 28 9.52 0.04 3.45
C ILE A 28 10.69 -0.66 4.12
N THR A 29 10.59 -1.98 4.28
CA THR A 29 11.57 -2.86 4.92
C THR A 29 12.38 -3.67 3.92
N GLY A 30 11.92 -3.75 2.67
CA GLY A 30 12.61 -4.49 1.61
C GLY A 30 12.19 -4.03 0.22
N ILE A 31 13.15 -4.06 -0.68
CA ILE A 31 12.96 -3.88 -2.12
C ILE A 31 13.78 -4.96 -2.82
N CYS A 32 13.17 -5.69 -3.73
CA CYS A 32 13.87 -6.69 -4.54
C CYS A 32 13.72 -6.37 -6.03
N ASN A 33 14.78 -6.70 -6.78
CA ASN A 33 14.81 -6.70 -8.24
C ASN A 33 14.38 -5.38 -8.89
N GLY A 34 14.86 -4.26 -8.38
CA GLY A 34 14.61 -2.96 -8.99
C GLY A 34 15.22 -1.81 -8.21
N THR A 35 15.17 -0.63 -8.82
CA THR A 35 15.68 0.62 -8.25
C THR A 35 14.56 1.63 -8.09
N LEU A 36 14.54 2.36 -6.97
CA LEU A 36 13.58 3.45 -6.78
C LEU A 36 13.85 4.63 -7.71
N ARG A 37 12.81 5.05 -8.41
CA ARG A 37 12.81 6.28 -9.20
C ARG A 37 12.84 7.49 -8.28
N LYS A 38 13.55 8.54 -8.71
CA LYS A 38 13.51 9.87 -8.08
C LYS A 38 12.05 10.36 -7.93
N GLY A 39 11.72 10.86 -6.74
CA GLY A 39 10.37 11.27 -6.37
C GLY A 39 9.60 10.23 -5.55
N SER A 40 10.18 9.05 -5.32
CA SER A 40 9.67 8.09 -4.32
C SER A 40 9.84 8.64 -2.90
N SER A 41 8.94 8.25 -1.99
CA SER A 41 9.06 8.47 -0.55
C SER A 41 10.28 7.74 0.03
N ALA A 42 10.68 8.11 1.25
CA ALA A 42 11.82 7.51 1.95
C ALA A 42 11.62 6.01 2.19
N VAL A 43 12.73 5.28 2.36
CA VAL A 43 12.75 3.85 2.72
C VAL A 43 13.51 3.66 4.01
N ASN A 44 13.22 2.58 4.75
CA ASN A 44 13.79 2.34 6.09
C ASN A 44 13.54 3.46 7.11
N GLU A 45 12.56 4.33 6.84
CA GLU A 45 12.13 5.43 7.71
C GLU A 45 10.65 5.26 8.04
N ASN A 46 10.24 5.74 9.21
CA ASN A 46 8.85 5.76 9.62
C ASN A 46 8.14 6.91 8.90
N ILE A 47 7.16 6.59 8.07
CA ILE A 47 6.35 7.57 7.35
C ILE A 47 4.91 7.50 7.84
N HIS A 48 4.39 8.64 8.29
CA HIS A 48 3.01 8.75 8.75
C HIS A 48 2.02 8.50 7.61
N LEU A 49 0.94 7.74 7.88
CA LEU A 49 -0.13 7.51 6.92
C LEU A 49 -1.21 8.60 7.04
N PRO A 50 -1.56 9.30 5.94
CA PRO A 50 -2.51 10.41 5.99
C PRO A 50 -3.96 9.95 6.16
N VAL A 51 -4.74 10.68 6.98
CA VAL A 51 -6.21 10.56 7.10
C VAL A 51 -6.91 11.92 6.93
N PRO A 52 -7.96 12.05 6.09
CA PRO A 52 -8.19 11.23 4.91
C PRO A 52 -7.07 11.46 3.88
N PRO A 53 -6.92 10.57 2.89
CA PRO A 53 -5.88 10.71 1.87
C PRO A 53 -6.01 12.07 1.15
N GLY A 54 -4.95 12.87 1.15
CA GLY A 54 -4.87 14.10 0.36
C GLY A 54 -5.82 15.24 0.77
N GLN A 55 -6.42 15.20 1.97
CA GLN A 55 -7.25 16.29 2.48
C GLN A 55 -6.64 16.98 3.71
N ASN A 56 -6.82 18.29 3.80
CA ASN A 56 -6.65 19.13 4.99
C ASN A 56 -5.39 18.87 5.85
N GLY A 57 -4.20 19.04 5.27
CA GLY A 57 -2.97 19.15 6.08
C GLY A 57 -2.35 17.83 6.56
N SER A 58 -2.92 16.66 6.22
CA SER A 58 -2.39 15.34 6.58
C SER A 58 -1.13 14.91 5.79
N GLY A 59 -0.61 15.77 4.91
CA GLY A 59 0.57 15.50 4.10
C GLY A 59 0.27 14.68 2.83
N PRO A 60 1.25 14.55 1.92
CA PRO A 60 1.10 13.76 0.70
C PRO A 60 1.04 12.27 1.04
N THR A 61 0.23 11.51 0.27
CA THR A 61 0.23 10.05 0.33
C THR A 61 1.64 9.52 0.04
N PRO A 62 2.23 8.72 0.95
CA PRO A 62 3.48 8.03 0.70
C PRO A 62 3.38 7.15 -0.56
N THR A 63 4.31 7.35 -1.49
CA THR A 63 4.30 6.66 -2.78
C THR A 63 5.74 6.30 -3.19
N TRP A 64 5.93 5.06 -3.61
CA TRP A 64 7.19 4.56 -4.14
C TRP A 64 7.02 4.08 -5.57
N PHE A 65 8.03 4.35 -6.39
CA PHE A 65 8.05 4.00 -7.81
C PHE A 65 9.27 3.13 -8.08
N LEU A 66 9.05 1.83 -8.22
CA LEU A 66 10.10 0.87 -8.54
C LEU A 66 10.25 0.76 -10.06
N ILE A 67 11.49 0.89 -10.54
CA ILE A 67 11.87 0.50 -11.89
C ILE A 67 12.45 -0.91 -11.76
N PRO A 68 11.74 -1.96 -12.21
CA PRO A 68 12.22 -3.33 -12.12
C PRO A 68 13.50 -3.51 -12.95
N ASP A 69 14.40 -4.36 -12.45
CA ASP A 69 15.59 -4.77 -13.18
C ASP A 69 15.18 -5.58 -14.41
N ASN A 70 15.96 -5.47 -15.50
CA ASN A 70 15.55 -6.04 -16.79
C ASN A 70 15.30 -7.56 -16.70
N GLY A 71 14.08 -7.98 -17.04
CA GLY A 71 13.67 -9.39 -17.02
C GLY A 71 13.36 -9.96 -15.63
N LEU A 72 13.45 -9.16 -14.56
CA LEU A 72 13.08 -9.56 -13.21
C LEU A 72 11.77 -8.89 -12.76
N GLN A 73 11.08 -9.54 -11.82
CA GLN A 73 9.87 -9.01 -11.22
C GLN A 73 10.22 -8.25 -9.94
N GLY A 74 9.90 -6.97 -9.92
CA GLY A 74 10.13 -6.12 -8.76
C GLY A 74 9.18 -6.44 -7.60
N SER A 75 9.62 -6.21 -6.37
CA SER A 75 8.74 -6.33 -5.20
C SER A 75 9.08 -5.33 -4.10
N PHE A 76 8.08 -5.06 -3.27
CA PHE A 76 8.19 -4.28 -2.05
C PHE A 76 7.82 -5.13 -0.84
N SER A 77 8.50 -4.90 0.28
CA SER A 77 8.04 -5.27 1.62
C SER A 77 7.80 -4.01 2.42
N ILE A 78 6.60 -3.89 2.98
CA ILE A 78 6.14 -2.74 3.76
C ILE A 78 5.60 -3.22 5.10
N GLU A 79 6.00 -2.54 6.17
CA GLU A 79 5.48 -2.74 7.52
C GLU A 79 4.49 -1.62 7.83
N VAL A 80 3.29 -1.95 8.32
CA VAL A 80 2.28 -1.01 8.84
C VAL A 80 2.13 -1.21 10.33
N PHE A 81 2.22 -0.13 11.11
CA PHE A 81 2.27 -0.18 12.58
C PHE A 81 1.82 1.15 13.21
N CYS A 82 1.64 1.15 14.54
CA CYS A 82 1.38 2.36 15.32
C CYS A 82 2.57 2.66 16.25
N PRO A 83 3.41 3.68 15.98
CA PRO A 83 4.58 3.99 16.81
C PRO A 83 4.22 4.42 18.23
N THR A 84 3.00 4.95 18.44
CA THR A 84 2.54 5.47 19.73
C THR A 84 1.69 4.48 20.54
N ASN A 85 1.37 3.31 19.99
CA ASN A 85 0.57 2.29 20.68
C ASN A 85 1.15 0.90 20.41
N SER A 86 1.89 0.35 21.38
CA SER A 86 2.51 -0.97 21.29
C SER A 86 1.52 -2.14 21.26
N SER A 87 0.26 -1.92 21.66
CA SER A 87 -0.79 -2.94 21.57
C SER A 87 -1.39 -3.03 20.16
N TYR A 88 -1.13 -2.05 19.30
CA TYR A 88 -1.53 -2.12 17.90
C TYR A 88 -0.66 -3.15 17.17
N PRO A 89 -1.24 -4.13 16.47
CA PRO A 89 -0.46 -5.14 15.77
C PRO A 89 0.34 -4.53 14.62
N SER A 90 1.64 -4.84 14.55
CA SER A 90 2.43 -4.57 13.35
C SER A 90 2.16 -5.64 12.30
N LYS A 91 2.04 -5.23 11.03
CA LYS A 91 1.83 -6.11 9.89
C LYS A 91 2.83 -5.84 8.78
N THR A 92 3.63 -6.84 8.45
CA THR A 92 4.48 -6.84 7.25
C THR A 92 3.73 -7.45 6.07
N ILE A 93 3.77 -6.76 4.94
CA ILE A 93 3.13 -7.14 3.69
C ILE A 93 4.20 -7.12 2.59
N THR A 94 4.29 -8.21 1.83
CA THR A 94 5.16 -8.28 0.65
C THR A 94 4.29 -8.33 -0.59
N ILE A 95 4.58 -7.48 -1.56
CA ILE A 95 3.81 -7.32 -2.78
C ILE A 95 4.76 -7.38 -3.97
N SER A 96 4.51 -8.32 -4.88
CA SER A 96 5.25 -8.43 -6.13
C SER A 96 4.51 -7.78 -7.29
N GLU A 97 5.27 -7.32 -8.28
CA GLU A 97 4.73 -6.77 -9.53
C GLU A 97 3.79 -7.76 -10.24
N SER A 98 4.13 -9.05 -10.23
CA SER A 98 3.33 -10.08 -10.90
C SER A 98 2.00 -10.33 -10.19
N ASP A 99 1.98 -10.35 -8.86
CA ASP A 99 0.73 -10.44 -8.10
C ASP A 99 -0.20 -9.29 -8.43
N VAL A 100 0.33 -8.06 -8.46
CA VAL A 100 -0.46 -6.86 -8.77
C VAL A 100 -1.01 -6.92 -10.18
N LYS A 101 -0.22 -7.34 -11.17
CA LYS A 101 -0.70 -7.53 -12.55
C LYS A 101 -1.79 -8.60 -12.62
N ASN A 102 -1.63 -9.70 -11.91
CA ASN A 102 -2.63 -10.77 -11.87
C ASN A 102 -3.94 -10.27 -11.26
N TRP A 103 -3.89 -9.58 -10.13
CA TRP A 103 -5.07 -8.99 -9.49
C TRP A 103 -5.70 -7.89 -10.35
N ALA A 104 -4.89 -7.06 -10.99
CA ALA A 104 -5.35 -6.00 -11.89
C ALA A 104 -5.92 -6.52 -13.21
N SER A 105 -5.65 -7.78 -13.59
CA SER A 105 -6.23 -8.40 -14.79
C SER A 105 -7.71 -8.76 -14.61
N VAL A 106 -8.17 -8.91 -13.36
CA VAL A 106 -9.58 -9.16 -13.05
C VAL A 106 -10.42 -7.92 -13.36
N PRO A 107 -11.56 -8.03 -14.09
CA PRO A 107 -12.45 -6.90 -14.35
C PRO A 107 -12.82 -6.16 -13.07
N PHE A 108 -12.86 -4.83 -13.13
CA PHE A 108 -13.06 -3.99 -11.94
C PHE A 108 -14.29 -4.39 -11.11
N GLU A 109 -15.42 -4.69 -11.76
CA GLU A 109 -16.66 -5.08 -11.07
C GLU A 109 -16.58 -6.41 -10.30
N SER A 110 -15.59 -7.25 -10.63
CA SER A 110 -15.35 -8.54 -9.97
C SER A 110 -14.03 -8.56 -9.21
N ARG A 111 -13.36 -7.41 -9.07
CA ARG A 111 -12.02 -7.35 -8.47
C ARG A 111 -12.12 -7.21 -6.97
N GLU A 112 -11.62 -8.24 -6.29
CA GLU A 112 -11.52 -8.26 -4.85
C GLU A 112 -10.28 -7.52 -4.32
N ASN A 113 -10.46 -6.92 -3.14
CA ASN A 113 -9.37 -6.38 -2.33
C ASN A 113 -8.55 -7.54 -1.75
N GLN A 114 -7.26 -7.33 -1.55
CA GLN A 114 -6.42 -8.28 -0.85
C GLN A 114 -6.48 -7.93 0.64
N ILE A 115 -7.08 -8.80 1.44
CA ILE A 115 -7.22 -8.59 2.89
C ILE A 115 -5.95 -9.10 3.58
N TYR A 116 -5.24 -8.20 4.26
CA TYR A 116 -4.03 -8.52 5.01
C TYR A 116 -4.29 -8.62 6.52
N GLN A 117 -5.32 -7.92 7.00
CA GLN A 117 -5.76 -7.94 8.38
C GLN A 117 -7.25 -7.63 8.46
N GLU A 118 -7.99 -8.46 9.21
CA GLU A 118 -9.42 -8.29 9.49
C GLU A 118 -9.65 -7.58 10.84
N GLY A 119 -10.92 -7.28 11.15
CA GLY A 119 -11.32 -6.71 12.44
C GLY A 119 -11.17 -5.19 12.53
N GLU A 120 -11.00 -4.70 13.77
CA GLU A 120 -10.92 -3.26 14.10
C GLU A 120 -9.61 -2.59 13.65
N ASN A 121 -8.57 -3.37 13.37
CA ASN A 121 -7.28 -2.90 12.89
C ASN A 121 -7.08 -3.25 11.41
N GLY A 122 -8.15 -3.20 10.61
CA GLY A 122 -8.17 -3.76 9.27
C GLY A 122 -7.16 -3.13 8.32
N ILE A 123 -6.60 -3.98 7.45
CA ILE A 123 -5.67 -3.59 6.39
C ILE A 123 -6.04 -4.36 5.13
N PHE A 124 -6.23 -3.64 4.04
CA PHE A 124 -6.42 -4.22 2.72
C PHE A 124 -5.56 -3.52 1.68
N GLY A 125 -5.38 -4.15 0.53
CA GLY A 125 -4.83 -3.48 -0.64
C GLY A 125 -5.67 -3.67 -1.90
N PHE A 126 -5.44 -2.79 -2.86
CA PHE A 126 -6.15 -2.74 -4.13
C PHE A 126 -5.18 -2.60 -5.29
N ALA A 127 -5.33 -3.49 -6.28
CA ALA A 127 -4.49 -3.54 -7.47
C ALA A 127 -5.16 -2.84 -8.66
N GLN A 128 -4.35 -2.12 -9.45
CA GLN A 128 -4.76 -1.44 -10.68
C GLN A 128 -3.66 -1.52 -11.73
N GLU A 129 -4.06 -1.46 -13.00
CA GLU A 129 -3.13 -1.23 -14.10
C GLU A 129 -3.15 0.26 -14.46
N GLY A 130 -2.00 0.92 -14.38
CA GLY A 130 -1.82 2.33 -14.68
C GLY A 130 -1.17 2.57 -16.05
N PRO A 131 -1.07 3.83 -16.50
CA PRO A 131 -0.46 4.17 -17.79
C PRO A 131 1.03 3.82 -17.88
N ASN A 132 1.71 3.63 -16.74
CA ASN A 132 3.13 3.30 -16.67
C ASN A 132 3.38 1.89 -16.10
N GLY A 133 2.36 1.07 -15.89
CA GLY A 133 2.49 -0.25 -15.27
C GLY A 133 1.65 -0.41 -14.00
N PRO A 134 1.91 -1.45 -13.20
CA PRO A 134 1.05 -1.83 -12.09
C PRO A 134 1.09 -0.80 -10.95
N ILE A 135 -0.08 -0.56 -10.36
CA ILE A 135 -0.28 0.32 -9.22
C ILE A 135 -0.90 -0.51 -8.10
N TYR A 136 -0.32 -0.43 -6.90
CA TYR A 136 -0.85 -1.05 -5.70
C TYR A 136 -1.05 -0.01 -4.60
N THR A 137 -2.21 -0.02 -3.98
CA THR A 137 -2.54 0.87 -2.87
C THR A 137 -2.90 0.07 -1.63
N ILE A 138 -2.20 0.30 -0.52
CA ILE A 138 -2.52 -0.28 0.79
C ILE A 138 -3.30 0.74 1.60
N THR A 139 -4.40 0.30 2.20
CA THR A 139 -5.27 1.09 3.07
C THR A 139 -5.34 0.41 4.44
N ALA A 140 -4.94 1.13 5.50
CA ALA A 140 -4.97 0.66 6.88
C ALA A 140 -5.94 1.50 7.75
N GLY A 141 -6.25 1.04 8.96
CA GLY A 141 -7.17 1.74 9.87
C GLY A 141 -8.64 1.62 9.44
N VAL A 142 -8.98 0.51 8.80
CA VAL A 142 -10.32 0.26 8.24
C VAL A 142 -11.06 -0.70 9.15
N LEU A 143 -12.35 -0.48 9.40
CA LEU A 143 -13.15 -1.39 10.20
C LEU A 143 -13.69 -2.51 9.32
N ASN A 144 -13.33 -3.77 9.64
CA ASN A 144 -13.83 -4.97 8.96
C ASN A 144 -13.76 -4.87 7.43
N PRO A 145 -12.54 -4.77 6.86
CA PRO A 145 -12.36 -4.60 5.43
C PRO A 145 -13.00 -5.77 4.69
N ARG A 146 -13.78 -5.46 3.65
CA ARG A 146 -14.50 -6.44 2.84
C ARG A 146 -13.84 -6.57 1.47
N LEU A 147 -14.04 -7.73 0.86
CA LEU A 147 -13.77 -7.92 -0.56
C LEU A 147 -14.70 -6.97 -1.33
N HIS A 148 -14.13 -6.11 -2.20
CA HIS A 148 -14.94 -5.43 -3.20
C HIS A 148 -15.36 -6.48 -4.25
N GLY A 149 -16.64 -6.54 -4.63
CA GLY A 149 -17.10 -7.51 -5.64
C GLY A 149 -17.91 -8.70 -5.09
N ASN A 150 -18.88 -8.43 -4.20
CA ASN A 150 -20.27 -8.94 -4.23
C ASN A 150 -20.98 -8.53 -2.94
#